data_AF-A0A960JBX8-F1
#
_entry.id   AF-A0A960JBX8-F1
#
_cell.length_a   1.000
_cell.length_b   1.000
_cell.length_c   1.000
_cell.angle_alpha   90.00
_cell.angle_beta   90.00
_cell.angle_gamma   90.00
#
_symmetry.space_group_name_H-M   'P 1'
#
loop_
_entity.id
_entity.type
_entity.pdbx_description
1 polymer ?
#
loop_
_entity_poly.entity_id
_entity_poly.type
_entity_poly.pdbx_seq_one_letter_code
_entity_poly.pdbx_strand_id
1 'polypeptide(L)'
;MTRRLFLASLSAGIGQAHDLYLMPQEFRSKAPGRRLIWFHLGDDFPASSSAVSVERLRNARAIGPEGTFPIDRFQAAGDRVAGQVDLPAEGTYVLAVETVPNQIDLPASSFESYLEHEGLRHVIEWRKEHGQSDKNGTERYTKFVKSVIAAGKPDGSHSRLVNFPIEIVPAADPFALRAGDALPIQVLFNGEPAADLQIQAAWARGKSSDARITGRTDAQGRLDVPIDKKGTWRLHTVLMRRRAEDDADWESFWASLTFEI
;
A
#
# COMPACT_ATOMS: atom_id res chain seq x y z
N MET A 1 26.80 -28.98 -34.33
CA MET A 1 25.43 -28.43 -34.30
C MET A 1 24.86 -28.65 -32.91
N THR A 2 24.99 -27.66 -32.02
CA THR A 2 24.62 -27.78 -30.60
C THR A 2 23.30 -27.03 -30.42
N ARG A 3 22.18 -27.78 -30.30
CA ARG A 3 20.86 -27.20 -29.99
C ARG A 3 20.88 -26.73 -28.53
N ARG A 4 20.86 -25.41 -28.32
CA ARG A 4 20.55 -24.82 -27.01
C ARG A 4 19.04 -24.98 -26.78
N LEU A 5 18.67 -25.81 -25.81
CA LEU A 5 17.33 -25.81 -25.25
C LEU A 5 17.15 -24.49 -24.49
N PHE A 6 16.24 -23.64 -24.96
CA PHE A 6 15.71 -22.55 -24.15
C PHE A 6 14.75 -23.17 -23.13
N LEU A 7 15.12 -23.13 -21.85
CA LEU A 7 14.15 -23.25 -20.78
C LEU A 7 13.25 -22.02 -20.85
N ALA A 8 12.00 -22.22 -21.24
CA ALA A 8 10.95 -21.23 -21.04
C ALA A 8 10.67 -21.17 -19.53
N SER A 9 11.11 -20.11 -18.88
CA SER A 9 10.65 -19.73 -17.55
C SER A 9 9.15 -19.44 -17.64
N LEU A 10 8.31 -20.32 -17.10
CA LEU A 10 6.92 -20.00 -16.80
C LEU A 10 6.93 -18.92 -15.71
N SER A 11 6.89 -17.65 -16.13
CA SER A 11 6.43 -16.58 -15.28
C SER A 11 4.93 -16.81 -15.10
N ALA A 12 4.54 -17.49 -14.03
CA ALA A 12 3.15 -17.49 -13.59
C ALA A 12 2.81 -16.02 -13.34
N GLY A 13 2.00 -15.44 -14.24
CA GLY A 13 1.51 -14.08 -14.08
C GLY A 13 0.69 -14.03 -12.80
N ILE A 14 1.29 -13.47 -11.74
CA ILE A 14 0.57 -13.14 -10.53
C ILE A 14 -0.47 -12.09 -10.95
N GLY A 15 -1.72 -12.38 -10.61
CA GLY A 15 -2.91 -11.72 -11.16
C GLY A 15 -2.97 -10.22 -10.90
N GLN A 16 -3.88 -9.55 -11.59
CA GLN A 16 -4.04 -8.09 -11.75
C GLN A 16 -4.31 -7.26 -10.46
N ALA A 17 -4.03 -7.79 -9.28
CA ALA A 17 -4.24 -7.14 -8.00
C ALA A 17 -2.96 -6.41 -7.53
N HIS A 18 -2.37 -5.57 -8.37
CA HIS A 18 -1.11 -4.88 -8.07
C HIS A 18 -1.18 -3.92 -6.88
N ASP A 19 -0.11 -3.80 -6.11
CA ASP A 19 0.01 -2.79 -5.06
C ASP A 19 -0.09 -1.37 -5.62
N LEU A 20 -0.97 -0.54 -5.06
CA LEU A 20 -0.96 0.90 -5.30
C LEU A 20 -0.23 1.57 -4.13
N TYR A 21 0.72 2.43 -4.44
CA TYR A 21 1.39 3.24 -3.42
C TYR A 21 1.68 4.64 -3.94
N LEU A 22 1.72 5.57 -2.99
CA LEU A 22 1.99 6.98 -3.22
C LEU A 22 3.42 7.30 -2.81
N MET A 23 4.20 7.94 -3.69
CA MET A 23 5.59 8.32 -3.40
C MET A 23 5.81 9.80 -3.72
N PRO A 24 6.24 10.63 -2.75
CA PRO A 24 6.66 12.00 -3.00
C PRO A 24 8.02 12.03 -3.72
N GLN A 25 8.37 13.20 -4.27
CA GLN A 25 9.72 13.42 -4.81
C GLN A 25 10.77 13.39 -3.73
N GLU A 26 10.38 13.95 -2.59
CA GLU A 26 11.19 14.06 -1.41
C GLU A 26 10.28 13.78 -0.22
N PHE A 27 10.62 12.79 0.59
CA PHE A 27 9.93 12.55 1.85
C PHE A 27 10.27 13.63 2.89
N ARG A 28 11.42 14.29 2.73
CA ARG A 28 11.84 15.41 3.56
C ARG A 28 12.31 16.56 2.69
N SER A 29 11.75 17.73 2.97
CA SER A 29 12.08 18.97 2.26
C SER A 29 12.49 20.05 3.26
N LYS A 30 13.39 20.95 2.87
CA LYS A 30 14.00 21.92 3.80
C LYS A 30 13.05 23.03 4.26
N ALA A 31 11.99 23.30 3.50
CA ALA A 31 11.07 24.41 3.75
C ALA A 31 9.69 24.07 3.20
N PRO A 32 8.62 24.77 3.60
CA PRO A 32 7.29 24.65 3.00
C PRO A 32 7.27 24.87 1.48
N GLY A 33 6.20 24.44 0.82
CA GLY A 33 5.94 24.72 -0.60
C GLY A 33 5.33 23.54 -1.35
N ARG A 34 5.34 23.67 -2.68
CA ARG A 34 4.79 22.67 -3.60
C ARG A 34 5.64 21.40 -3.67
N ARG A 35 5.00 20.24 -3.71
CA ARG A 35 5.63 18.94 -3.93
C ARG A 35 5.04 18.23 -5.14
N LEU A 36 5.89 17.52 -5.86
CA LEU A 36 5.48 16.50 -6.80
C LEU A 36 5.36 15.16 -6.08
N ILE A 37 4.34 14.39 -6.47
CA ILE A 37 4.11 13.04 -5.99
C ILE A 37 3.74 12.14 -7.16
N TRP A 38 3.94 10.83 -7.01
CA TRP A 38 3.58 9.83 -8.01
C TRP A 38 2.79 8.69 -7.38
N PHE A 39 1.79 8.23 -8.12
CA PHE A 39 1.09 6.97 -7.86
C PHE A 39 1.74 5.89 -8.71
N HIS A 40 2.19 4.85 -8.04
CA HIS A 40 2.80 3.67 -8.64
C HIS A 40 1.86 2.49 -8.45
N LEU A 41 1.70 1.67 -9.49
CA LEU A 41 0.91 0.45 -9.47
C LEU A 41 1.76 -0.69 -10.01
N GLY A 42 2.08 -1.65 -9.15
CA GLY A 42 2.90 -2.82 -9.49
C GLY A 42 3.45 -3.53 -8.26
N ASP A 43 3.92 -4.76 -8.46
CA ASP A 43 4.42 -5.62 -7.37
C ASP A 43 5.89 -5.31 -7.03
N ASP A 44 6.61 -4.70 -7.97
CA ASP A 44 7.98 -4.25 -7.75
C ASP A 44 8.01 -2.92 -6.98
N PHE A 45 9.06 -2.74 -6.18
CA PHE A 45 9.33 -1.49 -5.48
C PHE A 45 10.77 -1.04 -5.77
N PRO A 46 11.02 0.23 -6.13
CA PRO A 46 10.09 1.37 -6.22
C PRO A 46 9.51 1.58 -7.64
N ALA A 47 9.59 0.56 -8.50
CA ALA A 47 9.14 0.65 -9.89
C ALA A 47 7.62 0.55 -10.02
N SER A 48 7.06 1.16 -11.06
CA SER A 48 5.67 0.97 -11.43
C SER A 48 5.63 0.07 -12.66
N SER A 49 4.67 -0.83 -12.77
CA SER A 49 4.45 -1.64 -13.98
C SER A 49 3.32 -1.08 -14.85
N SER A 50 2.42 -0.31 -14.24
CA SER A 50 1.26 0.28 -14.90
C SER A 50 0.79 1.55 -14.20
N ALA A 51 0.03 2.39 -14.91
CA ALA A 51 -0.57 3.58 -14.31
C ALA A 51 -1.99 3.28 -13.81
N VAL A 52 -2.32 3.73 -12.59
CA VAL A 52 -3.71 3.81 -12.15
C VAL A 52 -4.48 4.83 -13.01
N SER A 53 -5.74 4.57 -13.34
CA SER A 53 -6.58 5.57 -14.02
C SER A 53 -6.81 6.77 -13.10
N VAL A 54 -6.58 7.99 -13.60
CA VAL A 54 -6.75 9.24 -12.84
C VAL A 54 -8.17 9.37 -12.31
N GLU A 55 -9.15 8.96 -13.11
CA GLU A 55 -10.58 8.99 -12.80
C GLU A 55 -10.93 8.06 -11.64
N ARG A 56 -10.03 7.16 -11.23
CA ARG A 56 -10.23 6.34 -10.04
C ARG A 56 -9.77 7.03 -8.76
N LEU A 57 -8.88 8.02 -8.81
CA LEU A 57 -8.35 8.67 -7.59
C LEU A 57 -9.41 9.58 -6.97
N ARG A 58 -9.67 9.40 -5.67
CA ARG A 58 -10.67 10.14 -4.89
C ARG A 58 -10.12 10.55 -3.54
N ASN A 59 -10.76 11.56 -2.96
CA ASN A 59 -10.45 12.08 -1.62
C ASN A 59 -8.97 12.37 -1.41
N ALA A 60 -8.29 12.84 -2.46
CA ALA A 60 -6.86 13.03 -2.46
C ALA A 60 -6.48 14.30 -1.70
N ARG A 61 -5.80 14.13 -0.56
CA ARG A 61 -5.52 15.22 0.39
C ARG A 61 -4.21 15.03 1.15
N ALA A 62 -3.62 16.13 1.56
CA ALA A 62 -2.58 16.19 2.59
C ALA A 62 -3.17 16.73 3.88
N ILE A 63 -2.88 16.09 5.01
CA ILE A 63 -3.34 16.52 6.33
C ILE A 63 -2.11 16.96 7.12
N GLY A 64 -2.04 18.26 7.38
CA GLY A 64 -0.90 18.97 7.94
C GLY A 64 -1.22 19.78 9.20
N PRO A 65 -0.23 20.55 9.70
CA PRO A 65 -0.38 21.40 10.89
C PRO A 65 -1.47 22.46 10.78
N GLU A 66 -1.65 23.03 9.59
CA GLU A 66 -2.62 24.10 9.30
C GLU A 66 -3.93 23.58 8.68
N GLY A 67 -4.14 22.26 8.68
CA GLY A 67 -5.36 21.64 8.18
C GLY A 67 -5.15 20.76 6.96
N THR A 68 -6.16 20.69 6.10
CA THR A 68 -6.23 19.75 4.98
C THR A 68 -6.08 20.48 3.65
N PHE A 69 -5.18 19.99 2.80
CA PHE A 69 -4.87 20.57 1.50
C PHE A 69 -5.17 19.57 0.39
N PRO A 70 -5.72 20.01 -0.76
CA PRO A 70 -5.99 19.11 -1.87
C PRO A 70 -4.68 18.60 -2.49
N ILE A 71 -4.70 17.34 -2.93
CA ILE A 71 -3.76 16.85 -3.90
C ILE A 71 -4.45 16.95 -5.27
N ASP A 72 -3.81 17.63 -6.23
CA ASP A 72 -4.41 17.95 -7.52
C ASP A 72 -3.44 17.77 -8.70
N ARG A 73 -3.84 18.31 -9.86
CA ARG A 73 -3.06 18.31 -11.12
C ARG A 73 -2.61 16.91 -11.53
N PHE A 74 -3.52 15.96 -11.42
CA PHE A 74 -3.25 14.59 -11.84
C PHE A 74 -3.02 14.51 -13.34
N GLN A 75 -1.92 13.87 -13.72
CA GLN A 75 -1.56 13.65 -15.12
C GLN A 75 -0.92 12.27 -15.28
N ALA A 76 -1.30 11.56 -16.34
CA ALA A 76 -0.59 10.34 -16.73
C ALA A 76 0.87 10.68 -17.06
N ALA A 77 1.78 9.85 -16.56
CA ALA A 77 3.22 10.03 -16.71
C ALA A 77 3.87 8.66 -16.94
N GLY A 78 3.73 8.13 -18.16
CA GLY A 78 4.21 6.80 -18.51
C GLY A 78 3.46 5.70 -17.75
N ASP A 79 4.18 4.94 -16.95
CA ASP A 79 3.66 3.86 -16.09
C ASP A 79 3.15 4.36 -14.73
N ARG A 80 2.97 5.66 -14.55
CA ARG A 80 2.55 6.28 -13.27
C ARG A 80 1.52 7.38 -13.51
N VAL A 81 0.93 7.86 -12.43
CA VAL A 81 0.23 9.15 -12.39
C VAL A 81 1.05 10.12 -11.55
N ALA A 82 1.34 11.30 -12.06
CA ALA A 82 1.90 12.39 -11.27
C ALA A 82 0.78 13.26 -10.67
N GLY A 83 1.00 13.82 -9.49
CA GLY A 83 0.15 14.81 -8.85
C GLY A 83 0.97 15.88 -8.15
N GLN A 84 0.29 16.91 -7.64
CA GLN A 84 0.93 18.01 -6.91
C GLN A 84 0.19 18.27 -5.60
N VAL A 85 0.92 18.79 -4.61
CA VAL A 85 0.35 19.23 -3.34
C VAL A 85 1.12 20.42 -2.80
N ASP A 86 0.40 21.41 -2.29
CA ASP A 86 0.98 22.58 -1.65
C ASP A 86 0.99 22.39 -0.12
N LEU A 87 2.18 22.48 0.49
CA LEU A 87 2.40 22.34 1.93
C LEU A 87 2.77 23.72 2.49
N PRO A 88 1.83 24.53 3.00
CA PRO A 88 2.08 25.95 3.28
C PRO A 88 2.92 26.20 4.54
N ALA A 89 3.04 25.22 5.43
CA ALA A 89 3.67 25.38 6.73
C ALA A 89 4.72 24.31 7.01
N GLU A 90 5.56 24.59 8.01
CA GLU A 90 6.51 23.63 8.54
C GLU A 90 5.78 22.56 9.35
N GLY A 91 6.11 21.28 9.15
CA GLY A 91 5.60 20.16 9.94
C GLY A 91 5.54 18.84 9.18
N THR A 92 4.96 17.83 9.84
CA THR A 92 4.67 16.52 9.24
C THR A 92 3.30 16.54 8.57
N TYR A 93 3.22 15.95 7.38
CA TYR A 93 2.01 15.79 6.60
C TYR A 93 1.76 14.30 6.32
N VAL A 94 0.49 13.90 6.44
CA VAL A 94 0.02 12.60 5.97
C VAL A 94 -0.73 12.83 4.66
N LEU A 95 -0.14 12.37 3.56
CA LEU A 95 -0.83 12.30 2.27
C LEU A 95 -1.75 11.08 2.30
N ALA A 96 -2.97 11.23 1.78
CA ALA A 96 -3.98 10.20 1.78
C ALA A 96 -4.81 10.27 0.50
N VAL A 97 -4.94 9.14 -0.19
CA VAL A 97 -5.74 9.00 -1.40
C VAL A 97 -6.41 7.62 -1.42
N GLU A 98 -7.63 7.54 -1.94
CA GLU A 98 -8.30 6.28 -2.17
C GLU A 98 -8.71 6.12 -3.64
N THR A 99 -8.94 4.88 -4.06
CA THR A 99 -9.53 4.62 -5.38
C THR A 99 -11.05 4.50 -5.27
N VAL A 100 -11.79 4.82 -6.34
CA VAL A 100 -13.12 4.22 -6.51
C VAL A 100 -12.97 2.69 -6.57
N PRO A 101 -13.92 1.94 -5.98
CA PRO A 101 -13.88 0.49 -6.02
C PRO A 101 -13.88 -0.01 -7.47
N ASN A 102 -13.18 -1.12 -7.72
CA ASN A 102 -13.17 -1.80 -9.00
C ASN A 102 -13.31 -3.31 -8.79
N GLN A 103 -13.66 -4.03 -9.85
CA GLN A 103 -13.88 -5.46 -9.80
C GLN A 103 -12.85 -6.20 -10.66
N ILE A 104 -12.43 -7.36 -10.16
CA ILE A 104 -11.68 -8.36 -10.92
C ILE A 104 -12.36 -9.72 -10.80
N ASP A 105 -12.23 -10.53 -11.85
CA ASP A 105 -12.56 -11.95 -11.85
C ASP A 105 -11.27 -12.71 -12.15
N LEU A 106 -10.91 -13.64 -11.26
CA LEU A 106 -9.68 -14.42 -11.36
C LEU A 106 -10.00 -15.91 -11.47
N PRO A 107 -9.34 -16.64 -12.39
CA PRO A 107 -9.38 -18.09 -12.39
C PRO A 107 -9.01 -18.67 -11.03
N ALA A 108 -9.62 -19.80 -10.65
CA ALA A 108 -9.43 -20.43 -9.34
C ALA A 108 -7.96 -20.49 -8.88
N SER A 109 -7.06 -20.99 -9.72
CA SER A 109 -5.63 -21.11 -9.38
C SER A 109 -4.93 -19.76 -9.17
N SER A 110 -5.27 -18.75 -9.98
CA SER A 110 -4.75 -17.39 -9.82
C SER A 110 -5.30 -16.74 -8.55
N PHE A 111 -6.56 -17.00 -8.21
CA PHE A 111 -7.17 -16.48 -7.00
C PHE A 111 -6.55 -17.13 -5.74
N GLU A 112 -6.41 -18.46 -5.69
CA GLU A 112 -5.74 -19.15 -4.57
C GLU A 112 -4.30 -18.65 -4.38
N SER A 113 -3.52 -18.53 -5.47
CA SER A 113 -2.16 -17.99 -5.39
C SER A 113 -2.12 -16.55 -4.87
N TYR A 114 -3.10 -15.72 -5.24
CA TYR A 114 -3.24 -14.36 -4.73
C TYR A 114 -3.58 -14.36 -3.23
N LEU A 115 -4.54 -15.19 -2.80
CA LEU A 115 -4.91 -15.29 -1.38
C LEU A 115 -3.74 -15.79 -0.52
N GLU A 116 -2.96 -16.75 -1.01
CA GLU A 116 -1.75 -17.24 -0.35
C GLU A 116 -0.69 -16.15 -0.25
N HIS A 117 -0.45 -15.43 -1.35
CA HIS A 117 0.52 -14.35 -1.41
C HIS A 117 0.20 -13.23 -0.39
N GLU A 118 -1.07 -12.80 -0.33
CA GLU A 118 -1.51 -11.77 0.62
C GLU A 118 -1.79 -12.31 2.03
N GLY A 119 -1.67 -13.62 2.25
CA GLY A 119 -1.89 -14.24 3.55
C GLY A 119 -3.33 -14.13 4.06
N LEU A 120 -4.31 -14.22 3.14
CA LEU A 120 -5.75 -14.17 3.38
C LEU A 120 -6.28 -15.55 3.84
N ARG A 121 -5.71 -16.06 4.93
CA ARG A 121 -5.91 -17.43 5.43
C ARG A 121 -7.38 -17.77 5.65
N HIS A 122 -8.14 -16.85 6.25
CA HIS A 122 -9.57 -17.06 6.52
C HIS A 122 -10.39 -17.20 5.23
N VAL A 123 -9.98 -16.56 4.13
CA VAL A 123 -10.64 -16.69 2.82
C VAL A 123 -10.36 -18.08 2.23
N ILE A 124 -9.11 -18.53 2.31
CA ILE A 124 -8.68 -19.86 1.84
C ILE A 124 -9.44 -20.95 2.62
N GLU A 125 -9.47 -20.84 3.95
CA GLU A 125 -10.17 -21.77 4.84
C GLU A 125 -11.67 -21.81 4.53
N TRP A 126 -12.32 -20.65 4.44
CA TRP A 126 -13.74 -20.58 4.10
C TRP A 126 -14.03 -21.22 2.73
N ARG A 127 -13.22 -20.93 1.71
CA ARG A 127 -13.40 -21.49 0.37
C ARG A 127 -13.27 -23.00 0.38
N LYS A 128 -12.31 -23.54 1.13
CA LYS A 128 -12.12 -24.98 1.30
C LYS A 128 -13.32 -25.64 1.97
N GLU A 129 -13.82 -25.07 3.07
CA GLU A 129 -14.98 -25.59 3.81
C GLU A 129 -16.27 -25.59 2.98
N HIS A 130 -16.39 -24.67 2.02
CA HIS A 130 -17.58 -24.50 1.19
C HIS A 130 -17.43 -25.09 -0.23
N GLY A 131 -16.36 -25.83 -0.51
CA GLY A 131 -16.13 -26.43 -1.83
C GLY A 131 -15.99 -25.40 -2.96
N GLN A 132 -15.37 -24.26 -2.65
CA GLN A 132 -15.17 -23.12 -3.56
C GLN A 132 -13.72 -22.99 -4.07
N SER A 133 -12.78 -23.80 -3.56
CA SER A 133 -11.35 -23.70 -3.93
C SER A 133 -11.10 -23.84 -5.44
N ASP A 134 -11.88 -24.66 -6.13
CA ASP A 134 -11.76 -24.88 -7.59
C ASP A 134 -12.60 -23.91 -8.43
N LYS A 135 -13.25 -22.92 -7.81
CA LYS A 135 -14.05 -21.91 -8.52
C LYS A 135 -13.31 -20.60 -8.63
N ASN A 136 -13.63 -19.83 -9.67
CA ASN A 136 -13.13 -18.46 -9.82
C ASN A 136 -13.41 -17.63 -8.55
N GLY A 137 -12.60 -16.61 -8.34
CA GLY A 137 -12.81 -15.62 -7.32
C GLY A 137 -13.16 -14.28 -7.95
N THR A 138 -14.35 -13.77 -7.63
CA THR A 138 -14.72 -12.40 -7.99
C THR A 138 -14.49 -11.46 -6.80
N GLU A 139 -13.79 -10.37 -7.03
CA GLU A 139 -13.38 -9.46 -5.97
C GLU A 139 -13.67 -8.03 -6.36
N ARG A 140 -14.36 -7.30 -5.47
CA ARG A 140 -14.47 -5.86 -5.49
C ARG A 140 -13.45 -5.26 -4.53
N TYR A 141 -12.44 -4.57 -5.05
CA TYR A 141 -11.34 -4.04 -4.27
C TYR A 141 -11.31 -2.51 -4.25
N THR A 142 -10.84 -1.97 -3.13
CA THR A 142 -10.56 -0.54 -2.96
C THR A 142 -9.16 -0.37 -2.36
N LYS A 143 -8.39 0.58 -2.88
CA LYS A 143 -7.02 0.86 -2.41
C LYS A 143 -6.95 2.20 -1.69
N PHE A 144 -6.38 2.18 -0.49
CA PHE A 144 -6.21 3.30 0.43
C PHE A 144 -4.72 3.50 0.66
N VAL A 145 -4.16 4.58 0.14
CA VAL A 145 -2.71 4.80 0.12
C VAL A 145 -2.34 6.01 0.93
N LYS A 146 -1.33 5.86 1.78
CA LYS A 146 -0.79 6.91 2.62
C LYS A 146 0.70 7.11 2.37
N SER A 147 1.15 8.35 2.59
CA SER A 147 2.57 8.68 2.65
C SER A 147 2.82 9.68 3.78
N VAL A 148 3.87 9.46 4.57
CA VAL A 148 4.30 10.41 5.62
C VAL A 148 5.45 11.22 5.08
N ILE A 149 5.28 12.55 5.00
CA ILE A 149 6.27 13.49 4.48
C ILE A 149 6.50 14.64 5.46
N ALA A 150 7.66 15.31 5.36
CA ALA A 150 7.99 16.48 6.15
C ALA A 150 8.36 17.68 5.28
N ALA A 151 7.81 18.85 5.63
CA ALA A 151 8.24 20.13 5.13
C ALA A 151 8.87 20.93 6.26
N GLY A 152 10.15 21.28 6.14
CA GLY A 152 10.92 21.85 7.25
C GLY A 152 11.10 20.83 8.38
N LYS A 153 10.98 21.29 9.62
CA LYS A 153 11.06 20.46 10.82
C LYS A 153 9.79 19.59 11.02
N PRO A 154 9.92 18.26 11.17
CA PRO A 154 8.81 17.40 11.58
C PRO A 154 8.25 17.80 12.95
N ASP A 155 6.92 17.69 13.11
CA ASP A 155 6.18 18.07 14.32
C ASP A 155 5.63 16.87 15.11
N GLY A 156 6.00 15.64 14.70
CA GLY A 156 5.55 14.41 15.33
C GLY A 156 4.14 13.97 14.91
N SER A 157 3.50 14.62 13.95
CA SER A 157 2.13 14.29 13.53
C SER A 157 2.01 13.14 12.51
N HIS A 158 2.96 12.21 12.51
CA HIS A 158 3.02 11.06 11.59
C HIS A 158 1.86 10.07 11.80
N SER A 159 1.31 10.00 13.01
CA SER A 159 0.27 9.06 13.42
C SER A 159 -1.16 9.58 13.19
N ARG A 160 -1.34 10.72 12.50
CA ARG A 160 -2.67 11.26 12.19
C ARG A 160 -3.51 10.21 11.43
N LEU A 161 -4.69 9.94 11.96
CA LEU A 161 -5.71 9.14 11.30
C LEU A 161 -6.34 9.93 10.16
N VAL A 162 -6.64 9.25 9.06
CA VAL A 162 -7.28 9.86 7.88
C VAL A 162 -8.70 9.35 7.65
N ASN A 163 -9.18 8.50 8.56
CA ASN A 163 -10.48 7.84 8.60
C ASN A 163 -10.76 7.00 7.34
N PHE A 164 -9.74 6.31 6.83
CA PHE A 164 -9.98 5.28 5.82
C PHE A 164 -10.56 4.02 6.47
N PRO A 165 -11.34 3.22 5.72
CA PRO A 165 -11.82 1.92 6.18
C PRO A 165 -10.70 1.00 6.64
N ILE A 166 -9.52 1.05 6.03
CA ILE A 166 -8.31 0.37 6.52
C ILE A 166 -7.15 1.35 6.56
N GLU A 167 -6.39 1.37 7.65
CA GLU A 167 -5.23 2.25 7.82
C GLU A 167 -4.06 1.53 8.48
N ILE A 168 -2.87 1.67 7.88
CA ILE A 168 -1.60 1.41 8.58
C ILE A 168 -1.17 2.73 9.22
N VAL A 169 -0.99 2.73 10.54
CA VAL A 169 -0.62 3.91 11.33
C VAL A 169 0.75 3.67 11.98
N PRO A 170 1.78 4.48 11.66
CA PRO A 170 3.05 4.40 12.37
C PRO A 170 2.85 4.94 13.80
N ALA A 171 3.27 4.16 14.80
CA ALA A 171 3.18 4.54 16.22
C ALA A 171 4.45 5.26 16.74
N ALA A 172 5.52 5.25 15.95
CA ALA A 172 6.71 6.07 16.15
C ALA A 172 6.98 6.92 14.91
N ASP A 173 7.66 8.06 15.09
CA ASP A 173 7.98 8.97 13.98
C ASP A 173 8.98 8.30 13.03
N PRO A 174 8.59 7.96 11.78
CA PRO A 174 9.53 7.38 10.83
C PRO A 174 10.75 8.28 10.62
N PHE A 175 10.60 9.59 10.80
CA PHE A 175 11.69 10.54 10.64
C PHE A 175 12.71 10.56 11.77
N ALA A 176 12.41 9.93 12.91
CA ALA A 176 13.31 9.78 14.04
C ALA A 176 14.03 8.43 14.05
N LEU A 177 13.60 7.47 13.21
CA LEU A 177 14.17 6.13 13.14
C LEU A 177 15.54 6.10 12.45
N ARG A 178 16.27 5.01 12.68
CA ARG A 178 17.54 4.66 12.04
C ARG A 178 17.51 3.19 11.62
N ALA A 179 18.40 2.83 10.71
CA ALA A 179 18.65 1.43 10.39
C ALA A 179 19.10 0.67 11.66
N GLY A 180 18.45 -0.45 11.95
CA GLY A 180 18.57 -1.22 13.18
C GLY A 180 17.39 -1.06 14.13
N ASP A 181 16.57 -0.01 13.98
CA ASP A 181 15.38 0.19 14.80
C ASP A 181 14.20 -0.68 14.32
N ALA A 182 13.11 -0.67 15.08
CA ALA A 182 11.82 -1.17 14.65
C ALA A 182 10.82 -0.01 14.54
N LEU A 183 9.98 -0.02 13.51
CA LEU A 183 8.82 0.85 13.41
C LEU A 183 7.61 0.11 14.01
N PRO A 184 7.16 0.46 15.23
CA PRO A 184 5.88 -0.02 15.71
C PRO A 184 4.77 0.56 14.82
N ILE A 185 3.85 -0.30 14.38
CA ILE A 185 2.66 0.10 13.64
C ILE A 185 1.39 -0.40 14.35
N GLN A 186 0.28 0.25 14.05
CA GLN A 186 -1.06 -0.26 14.33
C GLN A 186 -1.88 -0.24 13.03
N VAL A 187 -2.55 -1.34 12.74
CA VAL A 187 -3.52 -1.44 11.66
C VAL A 187 -4.91 -1.34 12.23
N LEU A 188 -5.70 -0.44 11.65
CA LEU A 188 -7.09 -0.21 12.01
C LEU A 188 -8.00 -0.60 10.84
N PHE A 189 -9.15 -1.18 11.14
CA PHE A 189 -10.25 -1.39 10.23
C PHE A 189 -11.52 -0.72 10.79
N ASN A 190 -12.07 0.25 10.08
CA ASN A 190 -13.18 1.12 10.51
C ASN A 190 -12.94 1.76 11.89
N GLY A 191 -11.70 2.18 12.15
CA GLY A 191 -11.29 2.80 13.41
C GLY A 191 -10.97 1.82 14.55
N GLU A 192 -11.23 0.53 14.38
CA GLU A 192 -10.97 -0.51 15.39
C GLU A 192 -9.69 -1.30 15.07
N PRO A 193 -8.97 -1.83 16.07
CA PRO A 193 -7.83 -2.71 15.86
C PRO A 193 -8.11 -3.90 14.92
N ALA A 194 -7.27 -4.06 13.89
CA ALA A 194 -7.39 -5.15 12.91
C ALA A 194 -6.31 -6.23 13.13
N ALA A 195 -6.72 -7.32 13.77
CA ALA A 195 -5.85 -8.45 14.11
C ALA A 195 -5.64 -9.42 12.94
N ASP A 196 -4.58 -10.22 13.04
CA ASP A 196 -4.23 -11.29 12.11
C ASP A 196 -4.18 -10.85 10.65
N LEU A 197 -3.59 -9.68 10.37
CA LEU A 197 -3.34 -9.20 9.00
C LEU A 197 -1.87 -9.33 8.62
N GLN A 198 -1.59 -9.81 7.41
CA GLN A 198 -0.22 -9.89 6.90
C GLN A 198 0.34 -8.50 6.67
N ILE A 199 1.56 -8.24 7.14
CA ILE A 199 2.28 -7.01 6.78
C ILE A 199 3.46 -7.39 5.92
N GLN A 200 3.45 -6.89 4.70
CA GLN A 200 4.59 -6.96 3.80
C GLN A 200 5.32 -5.61 3.81
N ALA A 201 6.64 -5.64 3.79
CA ALA A 201 7.49 -4.47 3.67
C ALA A 201 8.37 -4.58 2.43
N ALA A 202 8.51 -3.47 1.71
CA ALA A 202 9.46 -3.32 0.63
C ALA A 202 10.36 -2.11 0.90
N TRP A 203 11.65 -2.24 0.59
CA TRP A 203 12.64 -1.19 0.74
C TRP A 203 13.32 -0.88 -0.59
N ALA A 204 13.74 0.37 -0.77
CA ALA A 204 14.50 0.80 -1.92
C ALA A 204 15.53 1.90 -1.58
N ARG A 205 16.68 1.84 -2.24
CA ARG A 205 17.66 2.93 -2.29
C ARG A 205 18.51 2.85 -3.56
N GLY A 206 18.43 3.88 -4.40
CA GLY A 206 19.14 3.90 -5.68
C GLY A 206 18.65 2.77 -6.59
N LYS A 207 19.54 1.86 -6.97
CA LYS A 207 19.22 0.69 -7.81
C LYS A 207 18.94 -0.60 -7.02
N SER A 208 18.97 -0.53 -5.69
CA SER A 208 18.76 -1.68 -4.81
C SER A 208 17.35 -1.65 -4.23
N SER A 209 16.71 -2.82 -4.18
CA SER A 209 15.44 -3.01 -3.50
C SER A 209 15.32 -4.43 -2.96
N ASP A 210 14.42 -4.62 -2.01
CA ASP A 210 13.95 -5.93 -1.55
C ASP A 210 12.50 -5.82 -1.05
N ALA A 211 11.87 -6.98 -0.88
CA ALA A 211 10.55 -7.11 -0.30
C ALA A 211 10.48 -8.38 0.57
N ARG A 212 9.70 -8.33 1.65
CA ARG A 212 9.52 -9.44 2.60
C ARG A 212 8.21 -9.34 3.36
N ILE A 213 7.69 -10.51 3.74
CA ILE A 213 6.66 -10.61 4.78
C ILE A 213 7.34 -10.36 6.13
N THR A 214 6.83 -9.41 6.90
CA THR A 214 7.40 -8.98 8.19
C THR A 214 6.74 -9.64 9.39
N GLY A 215 5.48 -10.02 9.25
CA GLY A 215 4.72 -10.67 10.31
C GLY A 215 3.22 -10.49 10.14
N ARG A 216 2.49 -10.72 11.23
CA ARG A 216 1.04 -10.49 11.32
C ARG A 216 0.70 -9.63 12.51
N THR A 217 -0.35 -8.83 12.39
CA THR A 217 -0.82 -7.99 13.49
C THR A 217 -1.37 -8.83 14.64
N ASP A 218 -1.11 -8.40 15.86
CA ASP A 218 -1.65 -9.02 17.08
C ASP A 218 -3.13 -8.68 17.32
N ALA A 219 -3.69 -9.11 18.45
CA ALA A 219 -5.08 -8.84 18.84
C ALA A 219 -5.41 -7.34 19.03
N GLN A 220 -4.39 -6.48 19.15
CA GLN A 220 -4.52 -5.03 19.22
C GLN A 220 -4.18 -4.35 17.88
N GLY A 221 -4.07 -5.14 16.80
CA GLY A 221 -3.74 -4.67 15.46
C GLY A 221 -2.29 -4.22 15.32
N ARG A 222 -1.38 -4.61 16.23
CA ARG A 222 -0.01 -4.07 16.29
C ARG A 222 1.01 -5.04 15.71
N LEU A 223 2.10 -4.48 15.18
CA LEU A 223 3.29 -5.21 14.76
C LEU A 223 4.51 -4.29 14.86
N ASP A 224 5.64 -4.84 15.32
CA ASP A 224 6.94 -4.17 15.22
C ASP A 224 7.61 -4.55 13.90
N VAL A 225 7.74 -3.59 12.98
CA VAL A 225 8.35 -3.81 11.67
C VAL A 225 9.86 -3.53 11.73
N PRO A 226 10.74 -4.52 11.49
CA PRO A 226 12.19 -4.29 11.54
C PRO A 226 12.67 -3.41 10.40
N ILE A 227 13.26 -2.27 10.73
CA ILE A 227 13.89 -1.35 9.78
C ILE A 227 15.40 -1.61 9.80
N ASP A 228 15.89 -2.44 8.89
CA ASP A 228 17.29 -2.83 8.82
C ASP A 228 18.14 -1.94 7.91
N LYS A 229 17.50 -1.07 7.11
CA LYS A 229 18.15 -0.27 6.06
C LYS A 229 17.65 1.17 5.99
N LYS A 230 18.59 2.07 5.71
CA LYS A 230 18.30 3.48 5.37
C LYS A 230 17.72 3.54 3.95
N GLY A 231 16.69 4.36 3.72
CA GLY A 231 16.08 4.55 2.40
C GLY A 231 14.56 4.64 2.46
N THR A 232 13.92 4.44 1.31
CA THR A 232 12.48 4.48 1.19
C THR A 232 11.88 3.13 1.55
N TRP A 233 10.78 3.16 2.27
CA TRP A 233 10.03 1.99 2.70
C TRP A 233 8.57 2.09 2.26
N ARG A 234 7.98 0.94 1.94
CA ARG A 234 6.55 0.74 1.73
C ARG A 234 6.10 -0.39 2.63
N LEU A 235 5.03 -0.18 3.39
CA LEU A 235 4.28 -1.25 4.04
C LEU A 235 2.97 -1.45 3.30
N HIS A 236 2.50 -2.68 3.21
CA HIS A 236 1.16 -2.97 2.71
C HIS A 236 0.49 -4.14 3.44
N THR A 237 -0.84 -4.12 3.41
CA THR A 237 -1.70 -5.19 3.89
C THR A 237 -3.03 -5.20 3.16
N VAL A 238 -3.68 -6.36 3.15
CA VAL A 238 -5.01 -6.56 2.57
C VAL A 238 -5.91 -7.19 3.62
N LEU A 239 -7.08 -6.58 3.81
CA LEU A 239 -8.20 -7.21 4.50
C LEU A 239 -9.25 -7.58 3.45
N MET A 240 -9.77 -8.80 3.52
CA MET A 240 -10.83 -9.27 2.64
C MET A 240 -11.99 -9.83 3.46
N ARG A 241 -13.23 -9.57 3.03
CA ARG A 241 -14.43 -10.15 3.62
C ARG A 241 -15.38 -10.64 2.53
N ARG A 242 -16.26 -11.58 2.90
CA ARG A 242 -17.33 -12.03 2.01
C ARG A 242 -18.28 -10.87 1.72
N ARG A 243 -18.71 -10.72 0.47
CA ARG A 243 -19.81 -9.80 0.12
C ARG A 243 -21.15 -10.51 0.20
N ALA A 244 -22.16 -9.73 0.61
CA ALA A 244 -23.56 -10.17 0.64
C ALA A 244 -24.28 -9.88 -0.68
N GLU A 245 -23.73 -8.99 -1.51
CA GLU A 245 -24.28 -8.61 -2.82
C GLU A 245 -23.77 -9.59 -3.90
N ASP A 246 -24.60 -9.83 -4.92
CA ASP A 246 -24.30 -10.81 -5.98
C ASP A 246 -23.33 -10.27 -7.06
N ASP A 247 -22.80 -9.06 -6.90
CA ASP A 247 -21.91 -8.42 -7.88
C ASP A 247 -20.47 -8.93 -7.81
N ALA A 248 -20.02 -9.37 -6.63
CA ALA A 248 -18.74 -10.03 -6.42
C ALA A 248 -18.79 -10.91 -5.16
N ASP A 249 -17.96 -11.95 -5.13
CA ASP A 249 -17.82 -12.88 -4.01
C ASP A 249 -17.18 -12.23 -2.78
N TRP A 250 -16.20 -11.35 -3.02
CA TRP A 250 -15.34 -10.78 -1.98
C TRP A 250 -15.24 -9.26 -2.09
N GLU A 251 -15.07 -8.61 -0.95
CA GLU A 251 -14.69 -7.21 -0.85
C GLU A 251 -13.34 -7.11 -0.17
N SER A 252 -12.39 -6.40 -0.79
CA SER A 252 -11.08 -6.18 -0.20
C SER A 252 -10.74 -4.70 -0.04
N PHE A 253 -9.97 -4.46 1.01
CA PHE A 253 -9.48 -3.17 1.43
C PHE A 253 -7.97 -3.26 1.50
N TRP A 254 -7.31 -2.57 0.57
CA TRP A 254 -5.86 -2.54 0.49
C TRP A 254 -5.36 -1.29 1.18
N ALA A 255 -4.42 -1.44 2.11
CA ALA A 255 -3.72 -0.33 2.71
C ALA A 255 -2.26 -0.33 2.29
N SER A 256 -1.73 0.83 1.90
CA SER A 256 -0.28 1.02 1.80
C SER A 256 0.17 2.29 2.51
N LEU A 257 1.39 2.25 3.04
CA LEU A 257 2.04 3.36 3.72
C LEU A 257 3.48 3.47 3.23
N THR A 258 3.86 4.65 2.70
CA THR A 258 5.27 4.95 2.37
C THR A 258 5.88 5.98 3.30
N PHE A 259 7.18 5.84 3.56
CA PHE A 259 7.99 6.78 4.35
C PHE A 259 9.47 6.62 3.99
N GLU A 260 10.32 7.51 4.50
CA GLU A 260 11.78 7.44 4.36
C GLU A 260 12.48 7.57 5.70
N ILE A 261 13.58 6.82 5.83
CA ILE A 261 14.50 6.82 6.97
C ILE A 261 15.88 7.28 6.51
#